data_AF-A0A9D4JXC7-F1
#
_entry.id   AF-A0A9D4JXC7-F1
#
_cell.length_a   1.000
_cell.length_b   1.000
_cell.length_c   1.000
_cell.angle_alpha   90.00
_cell.angle_beta   90.00
_cell.angle_gamma   90.00
#
_symmetry.space_group_name_H-M   'P 1'
#
loop_
_entity.id
_entity.type
_entity.pdbx_description
1 polymer ?
#
loop_
_entity_poly.entity_id
_entity_poly.type
_entity_poly.pdbx_seq_one_letter_code
_entity_poly.pdbx_strand_id
1 'polypeptide(L)'
;MVLLQYEEESKEVCILMSWLGYGPEIRQKRRICYSEYARLVLSLINLREGFCIVAGSKSEGLTCMLENDLDLLFVVSSVICLEDCLHIRDLPDDTVAFMMDNKYTYPGYYRLLLLHREGIDEITVPLYIEHALCDDGRGNFFLSSDLFADSVRGINRSGPATRAVYGPLHSDYVFTIRCHSTVLLEKWAERSRYWPPLEVVKKVITFGACLTPVGFKESPYRHMEWRMCFNTGETEMMNSLSDTQLKIYVMLKMIVKDVLRPQHKEVTSYTLKNIILWQAESYPQSLFSERNFFYWLREGLGTLKIAIATKYLKYYMIPERNLMEGCGLRHNQQSKWTSVITEMMNEGPRIILRLHKIRKAVIAFPEPLMWYSKMRTELEMLMLECVVRQILLLSENDVVIDRKNMVSVLLSKCLVEPDSINGELWARVMEIVRTIALNLNVSNVDLCMISQIFCRMLS
;
A
#
# COMPACT_ATOMS: atom_id res chain seq x y z
N MET A 1 -12.69 34.42 0.47
CA MET A 1 -11.43 35.19 0.33
C MET A 1 -10.18 34.41 0.78
N VAL A 2 -10.27 33.33 1.58
CA VAL A 2 -9.09 32.59 2.12
C VAL A 2 -8.46 31.59 1.12
N LEU A 3 -9.21 31.09 0.14
CA LEU A 3 -8.74 30.05 -0.80
C LEU A 3 -7.68 30.51 -1.82
N LEU A 4 -7.42 31.82 -1.96
CA LEU A 4 -6.54 32.39 -2.99
C LEU A 4 -5.15 32.80 -2.45
N GLN A 5 -4.85 32.49 -1.19
CA GLN A 5 -3.53 32.76 -0.65
C GLN A 5 -2.51 31.77 -1.26
N TYR A 6 -1.42 32.30 -1.83
CA TYR A 6 -0.34 31.55 -2.48
C TYR A 6 -0.74 30.81 -3.77
N GLU A 7 -1.58 31.41 -4.61
CA GLU A 7 -2.03 30.76 -5.86
C GLU A 7 -0.88 30.45 -6.82
N GLU A 8 0.08 31.36 -6.99
CA GLU A 8 1.22 31.18 -7.90
C GLU A 8 2.14 30.08 -7.40
N GLU A 9 2.54 30.15 -6.12
CA GLU A 9 3.40 29.14 -5.50
C GLU A 9 2.72 27.76 -5.47
N SER A 10 1.39 27.72 -5.31
CA SER A 10 0.61 26.48 -5.37
C SER A 10 0.69 25.81 -6.75
N LYS A 11 0.63 26.59 -7.83
CA LYS A 11 0.80 26.07 -9.20
C LYS A 11 2.23 25.60 -9.42
N GLU A 12 3.22 26.40 -9.04
CA GLU A 12 4.64 26.07 -9.22
C GLU A 12 5.01 24.76 -8.51
N VAL A 13 4.57 24.57 -7.26
CA VAL A 13 4.85 23.32 -6.55
C VAL A 13 4.13 22.13 -7.18
N CYS A 14 2.91 22.32 -7.71
CA CYS A 14 2.19 21.26 -8.42
C CYS A 14 2.91 20.82 -9.69
N ILE A 15 3.49 21.76 -10.45
CA ILE A 15 4.31 21.48 -11.63
C ILE A 15 5.60 20.76 -11.23
N LEU A 16 6.29 21.26 -10.20
CA LEU A 16 7.49 20.65 -9.67
C LEU A 16 7.27 19.20 -9.23
N MET A 17 6.15 18.93 -8.54
CA MET A 17 5.78 17.57 -8.15
C MET A 17 5.53 16.67 -9.36
N SER A 18 4.94 17.19 -10.44
CA SER A 18 4.79 16.45 -11.70
C SER A 18 6.15 16.03 -12.27
N TRP A 19 7.12 16.96 -12.31
CA TRP A 19 8.50 16.65 -12.71
C TRP A 19 9.23 15.72 -11.74
N LEU A 20 8.87 15.73 -10.46
CA LEU A 20 9.36 14.73 -9.52
C LEU A 20 8.75 13.35 -9.72
N GLY A 21 7.92 13.15 -10.76
CA GLY A 21 7.33 11.85 -11.10
C GLY A 21 6.04 11.57 -10.33
N TYR A 22 5.44 12.59 -9.73
CA TYR A 22 4.12 12.52 -9.11
C TYR A 22 3.03 13.06 -10.04
N GLY A 23 3.28 13.19 -11.34
CA GLY A 23 2.26 13.58 -12.32
C GLY A 23 1.32 12.41 -12.69
N PRO A 24 0.11 12.70 -13.20
CA PRO A 24 -0.93 11.69 -13.43
C PRO A 24 -0.51 10.58 -14.41
N GLU A 25 0.17 10.94 -15.50
CA GLU A 25 0.63 9.98 -16.51
C GLU A 25 1.60 8.94 -15.91
N ILE A 26 2.58 9.39 -15.15
CA ILE A 26 3.61 8.52 -14.56
C ILE A 26 3.01 7.64 -13.47
N ARG A 27 2.11 8.19 -12.64
CA ARG A 27 1.37 7.38 -11.67
C ARG A 27 0.60 6.27 -12.37
N GLN A 28 -0.13 6.59 -13.43
CA GLN A 28 -0.93 5.61 -14.16
C GLN A 28 -0.06 4.51 -14.78
N LYS A 29 1.06 4.88 -15.41
CA LYS A 29 2.02 3.92 -15.95
C LYS A 29 2.56 2.97 -14.87
N ARG A 30 2.97 3.51 -13.71
CA ARG A 30 3.38 2.70 -12.56
C ARG A 30 2.30 1.75 -12.07
N ARG A 31 1.04 2.23 -11.94
CA ARG A 31 -0.10 1.40 -11.51
C ARG A 31 -0.28 0.18 -12.40
N ILE A 32 -0.25 0.39 -13.72
CA ILE A 32 -0.36 -0.69 -14.71
C ILE A 32 0.80 -1.69 -14.54
N CYS A 33 2.05 -1.21 -14.50
CA CYS A 33 3.21 -2.09 -14.35
C CYS A 33 3.19 -2.90 -13.05
N TYR A 34 2.84 -2.28 -11.91
CA TYR A 34 2.76 -2.99 -10.64
C TYR A 34 1.58 -3.98 -10.62
N SER A 35 0.45 -3.64 -11.22
CA SER A 35 -0.67 -4.58 -11.37
C SER A 35 -0.29 -5.80 -12.20
N GLU A 36 0.39 -5.60 -13.33
CA GLU A 36 0.91 -6.71 -14.14
C GLU A 36 1.95 -7.53 -13.38
N TYR A 37 2.85 -6.87 -12.64
CA TYR A 37 3.81 -7.56 -11.78
C TYR A 37 3.09 -8.49 -10.78
N ALA A 38 2.06 -8.02 -10.06
CA ALA A 38 1.32 -8.89 -9.13
C ALA A 38 0.59 -10.04 -9.83
N ARG A 39 -0.02 -9.80 -10.99
CA ARG A 39 -0.69 -10.83 -11.78
C ARG A 39 0.29 -11.95 -12.17
N LEU A 40 1.50 -11.57 -12.56
CA LEU A 40 2.54 -12.51 -12.97
C LEU A 40 3.18 -13.24 -11.79
N VAL A 41 3.40 -12.55 -10.66
CA VAL A 41 3.83 -13.21 -9.42
C VAL A 41 2.80 -14.26 -8.98
N LEU A 42 1.51 -13.98 -9.12
CA LEU A 42 0.45 -14.96 -8.83
C LEU A 42 0.53 -16.20 -9.72
N SER A 43 0.67 -16.04 -11.05
CA SER A 43 0.74 -17.18 -11.97
C SER A 43 1.94 -18.09 -11.68
N LEU A 44 3.02 -17.50 -11.20
CA LEU A 44 4.25 -18.20 -10.84
C LEU A 44 4.15 -19.01 -9.52
N ILE A 45 3.31 -18.56 -8.59
CA ILE A 45 3.16 -19.17 -7.26
C ILE A 45 2.22 -20.40 -7.31
N ASN A 46 1.55 -20.67 -8.45
CA ASN A 46 0.65 -21.82 -8.64
C ASN A 46 -0.30 -22.06 -7.45
N LEU A 47 -0.73 -20.96 -6.81
CA LEU A 47 -1.90 -20.94 -5.94
C LEU A 47 -3.07 -21.23 -6.89
N ARG A 48 -3.43 -22.50 -7.02
CA ARG A 48 -4.48 -22.96 -7.93
C ARG A 48 -5.79 -22.17 -7.77
N GLU A 49 -6.01 -21.58 -6.59
CA GLU A 49 -7.23 -20.89 -6.22
C GLU A 49 -6.91 -19.70 -5.29
N GLY A 50 -6.65 -18.52 -5.87
CA GLY A 50 -6.41 -17.28 -5.12
C GLY A 50 -6.13 -16.08 -6.02
N PHE A 51 -5.97 -14.89 -5.42
CA PHE A 51 -5.54 -13.68 -6.15
C PHE A 51 -4.51 -12.87 -5.37
N CYS A 52 -3.67 -12.14 -6.11
CA CYS A 52 -2.64 -11.27 -5.56
C CYS A 52 -2.96 -9.82 -5.87
N ILE A 53 -2.81 -8.94 -4.88
CA ILE A 53 -3.03 -7.50 -5.01
C ILE A 53 -1.76 -6.78 -4.59
N VAL A 54 -1.28 -5.83 -5.40
CA VAL A 54 -0.33 -4.84 -4.90
C VAL A 54 -1.07 -3.88 -4.00
N ALA A 55 -0.55 -3.67 -2.79
CA ALA A 55 -1.06 -2.69 -1.85
C ALA A 55 -0.07 -1.51 -1.68
N GLY A 56 -0.47 -0.55 -0.84
CA GLY A 56 0.42 0.52 -0.41
C GLY A 56 0.76 1.55 -1.48
N SER A 57 1.92 2.19 -1.35
CA SER A 57 2.26 3.36 -2.16
C SER A 57 2.57 3.02 -3.63
N LYS A 58 3.01 1.78 -3.90
CA LYS A 58 3.30 1.31 -5.26
C LYS A 58 2.00 1.06 -6.02
N SER A 59 0.98 0.43 -5.42
CA SER A 59 -0.34 0.26 -6.08
C SER A 59 -1.03 1.58 -6.40
N GLU A 60 -0.71 2.65 -5.66
CA GLU A 60 -1.22 4.00 -5.90
C GLU A 60 -0.40 4.77 -6.97
N GLY A 61 0.73 4.23 -7.42
CA GLY A 61 1.66 4.85 -8.38
C GLY A 61 2.55 5.94 -7.80
N LEU A 62 2.61 6.07 -6.47
CA LEU A 62 3.23 7.20 -5.75
C LEU A 62 4.69 6.96 -5.35
N THR A 63 5.25 5.81 -5.68
CA THR A 63 6.62 5.44 -5.32
C THR A 63 7.28 4.74 -6.50
N CYS A 64 8.53 5.10 -6.76
CA CYS A 64 9.28 4.49 -7.85
C CYS A 64 9.67 3.04 -7.53
N MET A 65 10.13 2.30 -8.54
CA MET A 65 10.48 0.88 -8.37
C MET A 65 11.48 0.65 -7.23
N LEU A 66 12.49 1.50 -7.12
CA LEU A 66 13.66 1.29 -6.27
C LEU A 66 13.56 1.98 -4.91
N GLU A 67 12.47 2.73 -4.70
CA GLU A 67 12.12 3.29 -3.41
C GLU A 67 11.11 2.39 -2.69
N ASN A 68 11.32 2.23 -1.38
CA ASN A 68 10.46 1.48 -0.47
C ASN A 68 10.22 0.02 -0.88
N ASP A 69 9.59 -0.70 0.03
CA ASP A 69 9.10 -2.05 -0.15
C ASP A 69 7.87 -2.13 -1.07
N LEU A 70 7.69 -3.28 -1.68
CA LEU A 70 6.49 -3.68 -2.40
C LEU A 70 5.58 -4.49 -1.46
N ASP A 71 4.39 -3.95 -1.17
CA ASP A 71 3.38 -4.65 -0.38
C ASP A 71 2.53 -5.55 -1.27
N LEU A 72 2.53 -6.86 -1.01
CA LEU A 72 1.72 -7.86 -1.71
C LEU A 72 0.70 -8.48 -0.77
N LEU A 73 -0.56 -8.48 -1.18
CA LEU A 73 -1.65 -9.15 -0.47
C LEU A 73 -2.07 -10.39 -1.25
N PHE A 74 -1.92 -11.56 -0.64
CA PHE A 74 -2.41 -12.83 -1.18
C PHE A 74 -3.74 -13.18 -0.54
N VAL A 75 -4.77 -13.36 -1.36
CA VAL A 75 -6.10 -13.80 -0.89
C VAL A 75 -6.28 -15.26 -1.24
N VAL A 76 -6.43 -16.11 -0.23
CA VAL A 76 -6.73 -17.54 -0.42
C VAL A 76 -8.22 -17.70 -0.74
N SER A 77 -8.59 -18.59 -1.66
CA SER A 77 -10.01 -18.79 -2.03
C SER A 77 -10.65 -20.10 -1.58
N SER A 78 -9.88 -21.03 -1.02
CA SER A 78 -10.41 -22.25 -0.39
C SER A 78 -11.11 -22.00 0.96
N VAL A 79 -11.07 -20.76 1.44
CA VAL A 79 -11.64 -20.34 2.73
C VAL A 79 -12.40 -19.04 2.56
N ILE A 80 -13.58 -18.96 3.19
CA ILE A 80 -14.40 -17.75 3.21
C ILE A 80 -14.85 -17.42 4.64
N CYS A 81 -14.91 -16.13 4.94
CA CYS A 81 -15.51 -15.62 6.17
C CYS A 81 -16.84 -14.93 5.88
N LEU A 82 -17.82 -15.18 6.73
CA LEU A 82 -19.18 -14.66 6.61
C LEU A 82 -19.57 -13.86 7.86
N GLU A 83 -20.29 -12.76 7.67
CA GLU A 83 -20.94 -12.02 8.77
C GLU A 83 -22.13 -12.78 9.37
N ASP A 84 -22.88 -13.52 8.55
CA ASP A 84 -24.02 -14.34 8.97
C ASP A 84 -24.07 -15.69 8.21
N CYS A 85 -25.00 -16.56 8.62
CA CYS A 85 -25.18 -17.88 8.01
C CYS A 85 -26.16 -17.91 6.83
N LEU A 86 -26.70 -16.76 6.38
CA LEU A 86 -27.85 -16.74 5.46
C LEU A 86 -27.53 -17.35 4.08
N HIS A 87 -26.25 -17.44 3.70
CA HIS A 87 -25.78 -17.95 2.40
C HIS A 87 -24.83 -19.14 2.50
N ILE A 88 -24.74 -19.80 3.66
CA ILE A 88 -23.79 -20.92 3.84
C ILE A 88 -24.08 -22.11 2.90
N ARG A 89 -25.34 -22.28 2.49
CA ARG A 89 -25.81 -23.35 1.59
C ARG A 89 -25.47 -23.09 0.12
N ASP A 90 -25.15 -21.86 -0.25
CA ASP A 90 -24.80 -21.46 -1.61
C ASP A 90 -23.30 -21.65 -1.91
N LEU A 91 -22.51 -22.00 -0.89
CA LEU A 91 -21.06 -22.19 -1.01
C LEU A 91 -20.73 -23.58 -1.58
N PRO A 92 -19.68 -23.70 -2.41
CA PRO A 92 -19.18 -25.00 -2.87
C PRO A 92 -18.87 -25.97 -1.72
N ASP A 93 -19.07 -27.27 -1.94
CA ASP A 93 -18.93 -28.32 -0.90
C ASP A 93 -17.51 -28.45 -0.35
N ASP A 94 -16.50 -28.01 -1.11
CA ASP A 94 -15.08 -28.00 -0.72
C ASP A 94 -14.64 -26.71 -0.01
N THR A 95 -15.50 -25.70 0.07
CA THR A 95 -15.16 -24.42 0.70
C THR A 95 -15.27 -24.49 2.22
N VAL A 96 -14.19 -24.15 2.92
CA VAL A 96 -14.21 -24.01 4.39
C VAL A 96 -14.78 -22.64 4.77
N ALA A 97 -15.83 -22.63 5.57
CA ALA A 97 -16.51 -21.40 5.99
C ALA A 97 -16.27 -21.09 7.47
N PHE A 98 -16.02 -19.81 7.77
CA PHE A 98 -15.93 -19.29 9.13
C PHE A 98 -16.95 -18.17 9.34
N MET A 99 -17.59 -18.13 10.51
CA MET A 99 -18.38 -16.99 10.97
C MET A 99 -17.48 -15.98 11.68
N MET A 100 -17.70 -14.71 11.39
CA MET A 100 -17.07 -13.61 12.10
C MET A 100 -17.73 -13.36 13.46
N ASP A 101 -16.98 -13.63 14.53
CA ASP A 101 -17.38 -13.32 15.89
C ASP A 101 -16.73 -12.02 16.37
N ASN A 102 -17.56 -11.01 16.65
CA ASN A 102 -17.14 -9.71 17.20
C ASN A 102 -17.25 -9.63 18.73
N LYS A 103 -17.60 -10.73 19.41
CA LYS A 103 -17.66 -10.73 20.88
C LYS A 103 -16.26 -10.58 21.45
N TYR A 104 -16.11 -9.64 22.37
CA TYR A 104 -14.86 -9.36 23.08
C TYR A 104 -13.69 -8.93 22.17
N THR A 105 -13.99 -8.39 20.99
CA THR A 105 -12.98 -7.82 20.08
C THR A 105 -13.13 -6.30 19.95
N TYR A 106 -12.13 -5.67 19.35
CA TYR A 106 -12.14 -4.24 19.05
C TYR A 106 -12.79 -3.95 17.69
N PRO A 107 -13.32 -2.74 17.44
CA PRO A 107 -13.92 -2.39 16.15
C PRO A 107 -13.01 -2.70 14.96
N GLY A 108 -13.53 -3.48 14.00
CA GLY A 108 -12.78 -3.93 12.83
C GLY A 108 -11.86 -5.14 13.06
N TYR A 109 -11.94 -5.78 14.23
CA TYR A 109 -11.28 -7.05 14.56
C TYR A 109 -12.32 -8.11 14.90
N TYR A 110 -12.05 -9.34 14.50
CA TYR A 110 -12.98 -10.48 14.62
C TYR A 110 -12.23 -11.74 15.00
N ARG A 111 -12.86 -12.62 15.76
CA ARG A 111 -12.46 -14.03 15.87
C ARG A 111 -13.22 -14.82 14.82
N LEU A 112 -12.65 -15.91 14.33
CA LEU A 112 -13.25 -16.67 13.23
C LEU A 112 -13.66 -18.05 13.74
N LEU A 113 -14.97 -18.27 13.86
CA LEU A 113 -15.58 -19.50 14.33
C LEU A 113 -15.82 -20.44 13.15
N LEU A 114 -15.30 -21.67 13.20
CA LEU A 114 -15.52 -22.68 12.17
C LEU A 114 -17.00 -23.03 12.10
N LEU A 115 -17.55 -23.04 10.88
CA LEU A 115 -18.94 -23.44 10.64
C LEU A 115 -19.02 -24.89 10.18
N HIS A 116 -19.87 -25.67 10.86
CA HIS A 116 -20.27 -26.99 10.41
C HIS A 116 -21.49 -26.87 9.48
N ARG A 117 -21.45 -27.57 8.34
CA ARG A 117 -22.57 -27.63 7.38
C ARG A 117 -23.35 -28.92 7.55
N GLU A 118 -24.65 -28.81 7.79
CA GLU A 118 -25.55 -29.96 7.89
C GLU A 118 -25.51 -30.79 6.60
N GLY A 119 -25.28 -32.10 6.71
CA GLY A 119 -25.26 -33.03 5.58
C GLY A 119 -23.91 -33.21 4.89
N ILE A 120 -22.84 -32.57 5.39
CA ILE A 120 -21.46 -32.83 4.95
C ILE A 120 -20.71 -33.49 6.11
N ASP A 121 -20.49 -34.81 6.00
CA ASP A 121 -19.90 -35.62 7.08
C ASP A 121 -18.40 -35.34 7.28
N GLU A 122 -17.67 -35.01 6.21
CA GLU A 122 -16.25 -34.61 6.26
C GLU A 122 -15.95 -33.49 5.25
N ILE A 123 -15.71 -32.27 5.74
CA ILE A 123 -15.11 -31.21 4.93
C ILE A 123 -13.60 -31.45 4.93
N THR A 124 -13.00 -31.61 3.75
CA THR A 124 -11.54 -31.66 3.64
C THR A 124 -10.97 -30.28 3.96
N VAL A 125 -10.51 -30.10 5.20
CA VAL A 125 -9.88 -28.86 5.63
C VAL A 125 -8.43 -28.83 5.14
N PRO A 126 -7.96 -27.76 4.47
CA PRO A 126 -6.56 -27.66 4.09
C PRO A 126 -5.64 -27.73 5.32
N LEU A 127 -4.51 -28.43 5.22
CA LEU A 127 -3.59 -28.67 6.34
C LEU A 127 -3.14 -27.39 7.08
N TYR A 128 -2.97 -26.28 6.34
CA TYR A 128 -2.59 -24.99 6.94
C TYR A 128 -3.73 -24.35 7.77
N ILE A 129 -4.98 -24.68 7.47
CA ILE A 129 -6.14 -24.31 8.30
C ILE A 129 -6.24 -25.25 9.49
N GLU A 130 -6.14 -26.56 9.27
CA GLU A 130 -6.23 -27.58 10.33
C GLU A 130 -5.25 -27.30 11.46
N HIS A 131 -3.97 -27.04 11.13
CA HIS A 131 -2.93 -26.68 12.10
C HIS A 131 -3.19 -25.37 12.85
N ALA A 132 -4.10 -24.53 12.36
CA ALA A 132 -4.41 -23.24 12.94
C ALA A 132 -5.73 -23.22 13.73
N LEU A 133 -6.47 -24.33 13.77
CA LEU A 133 -7.70 -24.42 14.56
C LEU A 133 -7.38 -24.60 16.05
N CYS A 134 -8.14 -23.90 16.90
CA CYS A 134 -8.07 -24.00 18.35
C CYS A 134 -9.45 -24.27 18.93
N ASP A 135 -9.57 -25.30 19.78
CA ASP A 135 -10.79 -25.62 20.51
C ASP A 135 -10.97 -24.66 21.71
N ASP A 136 -12.18 -24.12 21.89
CA ASP A 136 -12.54 -23.27 23.03
C ASP A 136 -12.93 -24.06 24.29
N GLY A 137 -12.84 -25.39 24.24
CA GLY A 137 -13.22 -26.33 25.31
C GLY A 137 -14.72 -26.58 25.40
N ARG A 138 -15.51 -26.02 24.48
CA ARG A 138 -16.98 -26.20 24.38
C ARG A 138 -17.39 -26.86 23.06
N GLY A 139 -16.41 -27.38 22.31
CA GLY A 139 -16.63 -27.99 21.01
C GLY A 139 -16.72 -26.98 19.87
N ASN A 140 -16.35 -25.71 20.09
CA ASN A 140 -16.22 -24.73 19.02
C ASN A 140 -14.74 -24.59 18.62
N PHE A 141 -14.49 -24.57 17.32
CA PHE A 141 -13.15 -24.36 16.78
C PHE A 141 -13.00 -22.94 16.24
N PHE A 142 -11.99 -22.23 16.69
CA PHE A 142 -11.64 -20.91 16.20
C PHE A 142 -10.33 -20.94 15.41
N LEU A 143 -10.25 -20.15 14.33
CA LEU A 143 -9.02 -20.02 13.56
C LEU A 143 -8.06 -19.02 14.23
N SER A 144 -6.94 -19.51 14.74
CA SER A 144 -5.89 -18.67 15.29
C SER A 144 -5.19 -17.89 14.19
N SER A 145 -5.12 -16.56 14.34
CA SER A 145 -4.37 -15.71 13.41
C SER A 145 -2.87 -15.99 13.48
N ASP A 146 -2.34 -16.27 14.67
CA ASP A 146 -0.90 -16.49 14.86
C ASP A 146 -0.45 -17.82 14.28
N LEU A 147 -1.21 -18.90 14.55
CA LEU A 147 -0.94 -20.23 14.00
C LEU A 147 -1.20 -20.27 12.48
N PHE A 148 -2.27 -19.61 12.01
CA PHE A 148 -2.50 -19.48 10.57
C PHE A 148 -1.32 -18.79 9.92
N ALA A 149 -0.93 -17.64 10.48
CA ALA A 149 0.21 -16.92 9.95
C ALA A 149 1.42 -17.84 9.95
N ASP A 150 1.74 -18.57 11.04
CA ASP A 150 2.80 -19.60 11.16
C ASP A 150 2.77 -20.65 10.04
N SER A 151 1.60 -21.18 9.74
CA SER A 151 1.43 -22.24 8.74
C SER A 151 1.75 -21.80 7.31
N VAL A 152 1.65 -20.50 7.03
CA VAL A 152 1.95 -19.91 5.71
C VAL A 152 3.29 -19.14 5.67
N ARG A 153 4.11 -19.20 6.75
CA ARG A 153 5.33 -18.35 6.88
C ARG A 153 6.54 -18.87 6.13
N GLY A 154 7.42 -17.91 5.83
CA GLY A 154 8.87 -18.12 5.67
C GLY A 154 9.71 -17.42 6.75
N ILE A 155 11.03 -17.44 6.53
CA ILE A 155 12.17 -16.80 7.22
C ILE A 155 11.89 -15.65 8.23
N ASN A 156 11.47 -14.51 7.67
CA ASN A 156 11.71 -13.17 8.23
C ASN A 156 10.40 -12.39 8.41
N ARG A 157 10.07 -11.97 9.65
CA ARG A 157 8.80 -11.29 9.97
C ARG A 157 8.92 -9.79 10.22
N SER A 158 7.86 -9.04 9.89
CA SER A 158 7.58 -7.68 10.35
C SER A 158 6.06 -7.45 10.52
N GLY A 159 5.50 -7.79 11.70
CA GLY A 159 4.05 -7.75 11.93
C GLY A 159 3.33 -8.91 11.20
N PRO A 160 2.18 -8.68 10.51
CA PRO A 160 1.53 -9.72 9.70
C PRO A 160 2.27 -10.05 8.41
N ALA A 161 3.25 -9.22 8.02
CA ALA A 161 4.01 -9.40 6.79
C ALA A 161 5.19 -10.33 7.00
N THR A 162 5.44 -11.17 6.00
CA THR A 162 6.70 -11.84 5.81
C THR A 162 7.52 -11.04 4.81
N ARG A 163 8.76 -10.70 5.18
CA ARG A 163 9.65 -9.89 4.36
C ARG A 163 10.54 -10.77 3.48
N ALA A 164 10.46 -10.52 2.19
CA ALA A 164 11.37 -11.03 1.17
C ALA A 164 12.38 -9.92 0.81
N VAL A 165 13.68 -10.26 0.79
CA VAL A 165 14.75 -9.33 0.40
C VAL A 165 15.54 -9.95 -0.75
N TYR A 166 15.52 -9.31 -1.92
CA TYR A 166 16.15 -9.84 -3.12
C TYR A 166 16.72 -8.72 -4.00
N GLY A 167 18.05 -8.64 -4.09
CA GLY A 167 18.73 -7.54 -4.76
C GLY A 167 18.30 -6.18 -4.18
N PRO A 168 17.99 -5.17 -5.02
CA PRO A 168 17.50 -3.87 -4.54
C PRO A 168 15.99 -3.85 -4.20
N LEU A 169 15.25 -4.93 -4.48
CA LEU A 169 13.80 -5.01 -4.27
C LEU A 169 13.50 -5.68 -2.92
N HIS A 170 12.82 -4.93 -2.06
CA HIS A 170 12.23 -5.45 -0.82
C HIS A 170 10.74 -5.67 -1.05
N SER A 171 10.22 -6.82 -0.67
CA SER A 171 8.78 -7.11 -0.79
C SER A 171 8.25 -7.65 0.54
N ASP A 172 7.16 -7.07 1.00
CA ASP A 172 6.43 -7.53 2.18
C ASP A 172 5.15 -8.20 1.71
N TYR A 173 4.94 -9.47 2.06
CA TYR A 173 3.74 -10.20 1.68
C TYR A 173 2.90 -10.63 2.87
N VAL A 174 1.58 -10.57 2.68
CA VAL A 174 0.57 -10.85 3.70
C VAL A 174 -0.48 -11.77 3.09
N PHE A 175 -0.73 -12.92 3.71
CA PHE A 175 -1.84 -13.80 3.38
C PHE A 175 -3.11 -13.36 4.10
N THR A 176 -4.22 -13.40 3.40
CA THR A 176 -5.54 -12.96 3.89
C THR A 176 -6.64 -13.88 3.40
N ILE A 177 -7.76 -13.85 4.12
CA ILE A 177 -8.95 -14.63 3.81
C ILE A 177 -10.03 -13.68 3.29
N ARG A 178 -10.75 -14.10 2.24
CA ARG A 178 -11.86 -13.33 1.70
C ARG A 178 -13.01 -13.28 2.70
N CYS A 179 -13.64 -12.12 2.81
CA CYS A 179 -14.74 -11.88 3.70
C CYS A 179 -15.95 -11.31 2.96
N HIS A 180 -17.13 -11.86 3.25
CA HIS A 180 -18.42 -11.30 2.85
C HIS A 180 -18.96 -10.42 3.98
N SER A 181 -18.74 -9.10 3.87
CA SER A 181 -19.09 -8.09 4.88
C SER A 181 -20.08 -7.07 4.32
N THR A 182 -21.31 -7.49 4.07
CA THR A 182 -22.34 -6.68 3.41
C THR A 182 -22.80 -5.52 4.28
N VAL A 183 -23.08 -5.77 5.56
CA VAL A 183 -23.66 -4.76 6.46
C VAL A 183 -22.71 -3.56 6.62
N LEU A 184 -21.42 -3.84 6.79
CA LEU A 184 -20.41 -2.79 6.94
C LEU A 184 -20.24 -1.98 5.65
N LEU A 185 -20.17 -2.66 4.50
CA LEU A 185 -20.03 -2.00 3.19
C LEU A 185 -21.26 -1.18 2.81
N GLU A 186 -22.46 -1.66 3.13
CA GLU A 186 -23.72 -0.94 2.92
C GLU A 186 -23.79 0.32 3.80
N LYS A 187 -23.53 0.19 5.09
CA LYS A 187 -23.43 1.34 6.00
C LYS A 187 -22.37 2.34 5.51
N TRP A 188 -21.23 1.85 5.03
CA TRP A 188 -20.20 2.69 4.45
C TRP A 188 -20.68 3.40 3.19
N ALA A 189 -21.51 2.77 2.35
CA ALA A 189 -22.02 3.27 1.08
C ALA A 189 -23.17 4.28 1.23
N GLU A 190 -23.95 4.20 2.30
CA GLU A 190 -25.08 5.09 2.58
C GLU A 190 -24.68 6.49 3.08
N ARG A 191 -23.42 6.69 3.49
CA ARG A 191 -22.96 7.99 3.99
C ARG A 191 -23.14 9.10 2.95
N SER A 192 -23.65 10.25 3.41
CA SER A 192 -23.70 11.47 2.61
C SER A 192 -22.29 11.97 2.32
N ARG A 193 -21.97 12.23 1.05
CA ARG A 193 -20.61 12.56 0.60
C ARG A 193 -20.56 13.40 -0.67
N TYR A 194 -19.49 14.17 -0.82
CA TYR A 194 -19.11 14.78 -2.10
C TYR A 194 -18.26 13.85 -2.98
N TRP A 195 -17.63 12.86 -2.35
CA TRP A 195 -16.71 11.91 -2.97
C TRP A 195 -16.63 10.63 -2.12
N PRO A 196 -16.39 9.44 -2.72
CA PRO A 196 -16.13 9.22 -4.14
C PRO A 196 -17.42 9.22 -4.97
N PRO A 197 -17.31 9.31 -6.32
CA PRO A 197 -18.46 9.18 -7.21
C PRO A 197 -19.21 7.87 -6.97
N LEU A 198 -20.51 7.86 -7.22
CA LEU A 198 -21.37 6.70 -6.96
C LEU A 198 -20.87 5.42 -7.66
N GLU A 199 -20.28 5.53 -8.86
CA GLU A 199 -19.72 4.38 -9.57
C GLU A 199 -18.52 3.75 -8.85
N VAL A 200 -17.71 4.56 -8.17
CA VAL A 200 -16.63 4.06 -7.31
C VAL A 200 -17.21 3.40 -6.07
N VAL A 201 -18.25 3.99 -5.45
CA VAL A 201 -18.95 3.38 -4.30
C VAL A 201 -19.48 1.99 -4.66
N LYS A 202 -20.20 1.86 -5.78
CA LYS A 202 -20.72 0.57 -6.27
C LYS A 202 -19.60 -0.45 -6.47
N LYS A 203 -18.50 -0.06 -7.14
CA LYS A 203 -17.33 -0.94 -7.31
C LYS A 203 -16.73 -1.39 -5.98
N VAL A 204 -16.54 -0.48 -5.03
CA VAL A 204 -15.97 -0.80 -3.71
C VAL A 204 -16.80 -1.86 -2.99
N ILE A 205 -18.14 -1.77 -3.05
CA ILE A 205 -19.03 -2.79 -2.49
C ILE A 205 -18.79 -4.15 -3.15
N THR A 206 -18.67 -4.20 -4.48
CA THR A 206 -18.46 -5.47 -5.22
C THR A 206 -17.11 -6.13 -4.93
N PHE A 207 -16.09 -5.38 -4.53
CA PHE A 207 -14.79 -5.97 -4.17
C PHE A 207 -14.83 -6.75 -2.85
N GLY A 208 -15.78 -6.43 -1.96
CA GLY A 208 -15.88 -7.06 -0.64
C GLY A 208 -14.76 -6.65 0.31
N ALA A 209 -14.53 -7.48 1.33
CA ALA A 209 -13.53 -7.26 2.35
C ALA A 209 -12.57 -8.45 2.46
N CYS A 210 -11.47 -8.25 3.19
CA CYS A 210 -10.51 -9.29 3.51
C CYS A 210 -10.16 -9.25 5.00
N LEU A 211 -9.71 -10.38 5.53
CA LEU A 211 -9.26 -10.52 6.91
C LEU A 211 -7.77 -10.85 6.93
N THR A 212 -7.00 -9.99 7.60
CA THR A 212 -5.56 -10.16 7.82
C THR A 212 -5.30 -10.84 9.17
N PRO A 213 -4.36 -11.80 9.25
CA PRO A 213 -4.02 -12.48 10.50
C PRO A 213 -3.19 -11.58 11.42
N VAL A 214 -3.84 -10.61 12.05
CA VAL A 214 -3.24 -9.71 13.03
C VAL A 214 -4.27 -9.25 14.04
N GLY A 215 -4.07 -9.60 15.30
CA GLY A 215 -4.91 -9.11 16.37
C GLY A 215 -4.58 -7.69 16.83
N PHE A 216 -5.51 -7.14 17.60
CA PHE A 216 -5.34 -5.85 18.25
C PHE A 216 -4.31 -5.95 19.37
N LYS A 217 -3.40 -4.98 19.46
CA LYS A 217 -2.17 -5.11 20.26
C LYS A 217 -2.48 -5.25 21.76
N GLU A 218 -3.49 -4.55 22.24
CA GLU A 218 -3.93 -4.53 23.64
C GLU A 218 -5.04 -5.56 23.93
N SER A 219 -5.44 -6.38 22.96
CA SER A 219 -6.46 -7.41 23.17
C SER A 219 -5.89 -8.64 23.89
N PRO A 220 -6.60 -9.20 24.89
CA PRO A 220 -6.23 -10.48 25.48
C PRO A 220 -6.36 -11.65 24.49
N TYR A 221 -7.18 -11.50 23.44
CA TYR A 221 -7.41 -12.51 22.41
C TYR A 221 -6.63 -12.23 21.12
N ARG A 222 -5.58 -11.39 21.18
CA ARG A 222 -4.79 -10.96 20.01
C ARG A 222 -4.35 -12.10 19.08
N HIS A 223 -4.00 -13.26 19.62
CA HIS A 223 -3.52 -14.42 18.85
C HIS A 223 -4.64 -15.15 18.07
N MET A 224 -5.91 -14.81 18.34
CA MET A 224 -7.11 -15.33 17.68
C MET A 224 -7.82 -14.29 16.81
N GLU A 225 -7.36 -13.04 16.83
CA GLU A 225 -8.04 -11.93 16.20
C GLU A 225 -7.53 -11.68 14.78
N TRP A 226 -8.48 -11.41 13.91
CA TRP A 226 -8.28 -11.11 12.51
C TRP A 226 -8.76 -9.70 12.23
N ARG A 227 -7.97 -8.95 11.47
CA ARG A 227 -8.26 -7.54 11.18
C ARG A 227 -8.88 -7.38 9.81
N MET A 228 -10.05 -6.74 9.78
CA MET A 228 -10.71 -6.39 8.53
C MET A 228 -9.91 -5.34 7.76
N CYS A 229 -9.79 -5.55 6.45
CA CYS A 229 -9.15 -4.63 5.52
C CYS A 229 -9.87 -4.62 4.16
N PHE A 230 -9.74 -3.49 3.45
CA PHE A 230 -10.44 -3.23 2.20
C PHE A 230 -9.46 -2.86 1.09
N ASN A 231 -8.30 -3.52 0.99
CA ASN A 231 -7.16 -3.07 0.16
C ASN A 231 -7.53 -2.76 -1.30
N THR A 232 -8.37 -3.58 -1.94
CA THR A 232 -8.85 -3.34 -3.32
C THR A 232 -9.74 -2.11 -3.38
N GLY A 233 -10.71 -2.00 -2.48
CA GLY A 233 -11.60 -0.84 -2.39
C GLY A 233 -10.84 0.46 -2.07
N GLU A 234 -9.89 0.40 -1.14
CA GLU A 234 -8.99 1.52 -0.82
C GLU A 234 -8.16 1.95 -2.03
N THR A 235 -7.66 0.99 -2.82
CA THR A 235 -6.89 1.30 -4.04
C THR A 235 -7.78 1.98 -5.08
N GLU A 236 -9.01 1.49 -5.31
CA GLU A 236 -9.96 2.12 -6.23
C GLU A 236 -10.32 3.55 -5.77
N MET A 237 -10.56 3.72 -4.48
CA MET A 237 -10.80 5.04 -3.89
C MET A 237 -9.62 5.96 -4.11
N MET A 238 -8.40 5.55 -3.75
CA MET A 238 -7.19 6.35 -4.01
C MET A 238 -7.00 6.68 -5.49
N ASN A 239 -7.40 5.78 -6.40
CA ASN A 239 -7.34 6.00 -7.84
C ASN A 239 -8.35 7.05 -8.33
N SER A 240 -9.46 7.24 -7.61
CA SER A 240 -10.51 8.22 -7.92
C SER A 240 -10.28 9.62 -7.32
N LEU A 241 -9.20 9.81 -6.54
CA LEU A 241 -8.78 11.14 -6.09
C LEU A 241 -8.24 11.97 -7.26
N SER A 242 -8.51 13.28 -7.21
CA SER A 242 -7.94 14.25 -8.15
C SER A 242 -6.40 14.31 -8.03
N ASP A 243 -5.76 14.83 -9.08
CA ASP A 243 -4.32 15.03 -9.12
C ASP A 243 -3.82 15.90 -7.95
N THR A 244 -4.53 16.99 -7.66
CA THR A 244 -4.23 17.87 -6.53
C THR A 244 -4.33 17.13 -5.19
N GLN A 245 -5.38 16.34 -4.94
CA GLN A 245 -5.52 15.56 -3.71
C GLN A 245 -4.39 14.54 -3.52
N LEU A 246 -3.99 13.84 -4.59
CA LEU A 246 -2.86 12.92 -4.54
C LEU A 246 -1.53 13.63 -4.26
N LYS A 247 -1.31 14.81 -4.86
CA LYS A 247 -0.13 15.64 -4.55
C LYS A 247 -0.16 16.11 -3.08
N ILE A 248 -1.30 16.49 -2.53
CA ILE A 248 -1.44 16.85 -1.11
C ILE A 248 -1.06 15.66 -0.22
N TYR A 249 -1.57 14.46 -0.53
CA TYR A 249 -1.21 13.25 0.20
C TYR A 249 0.29 12.94 0.14
N VAL A 250 0.92 13.05 -1.02
CA VAL A 250 2.39 12.91 -1.17
C VAL A 250 3.13 13.96 -0.33
N MET A 251 2.68 15.21 -0.33
CA MET A 251 3.28 16.29 0.44
C MET A 251 3.18 16.03 1.95
N LEU A 252 2.03 15.56 2.43
CA LEU A 252 1.87 15.13 3.84
C LEU A 252 2.86 14.01 4.20
N LYS A 253 3.06 13.03 3.31
CA LYS A 253 4.04 11.95 3.52
C LYS A 253 5.46 12.48 3.63
N MET A 254 5.84 13.41 2.73
CA MET A 254 7.16 14.04 2.78
C MET A 254 7.35 14.83 4.07
N ILE A 255 6.34 15.58 4.53
CA ILE A 255 6.41 16.33 5.79
C ILE A 255 6.59 15.39 6.99
N VAL A 256 5.79 14.33 7.09
CA VAL A 256 5.94 13.35 8.19
C VAL A 256 7.33 12.70 8.15
N LYS A 257 7.80 12.30 6.97
CA LYS A 257 9.12 11.67 6.80
C LYS A 257 10.27 12.62 7.15
N ASP A 258 10.30 13.81 6.56
CA ASP A 258 11.47 14.69 6.58
C ASP A 258 11.49 15.62 7.81
N VAL A 259 10.31 15.98 8.32
CA VAL A 259 10.17 16.95 9.42
C VAL A 259 9.83 16.25 10.74
N LEU A 260 8.80 15.42 10.78
CA LEU A 260 8.40 14.76 12.03
C LEU A 260 9.33 13.60 12.40
N ARG A 261 9.85 12.89 11.40
CA ARG A 261 10.82 11.77 11.52
C ARG A 261 10.40 10.75 12.59
N PRO A 262 9.22 10.12 12.43
CA PRO A 262 8.80 9.04 13.33
C PRO A 262 9.89 7.97 13.39
N GLN A 263 10.15 7.45 14.59
CA GLN A 263 11.15 6.38 14.79
C GLN A 263 10.52 5.00 14.66
N HIS A 264 9.19 4.92 14.82
CA HIS A 264 8.42 3.70 14.71
C HIS A 264 7.18 3.93 13.84
N LYS A 265 6.03 3.37 14.24
CA LYS A 265 4.76 3.47 13.51
C LYS A 265 3.79 4.45 14.16
N GLU A 266 4.29 5.53 14.78
CA GLU A 266 3.45 6.52 15.48
C GLU A 266 2.50 7.25 14.52
N VAL A 267 3.00 7.59 13.33
CA VAL A 267 2.22 8.15 12.22
C VAL A 267 2.70 7.47 10.94
N THR A 268 1.79 6.86 10.19
CA THR A 268 2.12 6.05 9.01
C THR A 268 1.54 6.65 7.73
N SER A 269 2.00 6.19 6.57
CA SER A 269 1.34 6.50 5.29
C SER A 269 -0.14 6.14 5.30
N TYR A 270 -0.54 5.11 6.04
CA TYR A 270 -1.94 4.71 6.18
C TYR A 270 -2.76 5.71 7.00
N THR A 271 -2.17 6.31 8.05
CA THR A 271 -2.77 7.43 8.78
C THR A 271 -3.04 8.60 7.83
N LEU A 272 -2.05 8.97 7.02
CA LEU A 272 -2.17 10.08 6.06
C LEU A 272 -3.15 9.79 4.92
N LYS A 273 -3.22 8.53 4.47
CA LYS A 273 -4.23 8.06 3.50
C LYS A 273 -5.64 8.37 4.02
N ASN A 274 -5.91 8.03 5.27
CA ASN A 274 -7.23 8.26 5.85
C ASN A 274 -7.55 9.75 6.01
N ILE A 275 -6.55 10.60 6.30
CA ILE A 275 -6.74 12.06 6.31
C ILE A 275 -7.20 12.56 4.94
N ILE A 276 -6.53 12.16 3.84
CA ILE A 276 -6.91 12.63 2.51
C ILE A 276 -8.26 12.08 2.06
N LEU A 277 -8.61 10.83 2.42
CA LEU A 277 -9.92 10.24 2.12
C LEU A 277 -11.06 10.99 2.84
N TRP A 278 -10.90 11.27 4.13
CA TRP A 278 -11.87 12.08 4.88
C TRP A 278 -11.97 13.51 4.36
N GLN A 279 -10.84 14.11 4.00
CA GLN A 279 -10.81 15.45 3.41
C GLN A 279 -11.54 15.48 2.06
N ALA A 280 -11.31 14.49 1.19
CA ALA A 280 -11.99 14.39 -0.10
C ALA A 280 -13.51 14.20 0.06
N GLU A 281 -13.95 13.36 0.99
CA GLU A 281 -15.37 13.13 1.27
C GLU A 281 -16.09 14.39 1.77
N SER A 282 -15.41 15.22 2.57
CA SER A 282 -15.99 16.34 3.31
C SER A 282 -16.23 17.60 2.48
N TYR A 283 -15.64 17.73 1.30
CA TYR A 283 -15.68 18.97 0.52
C TYR A 283 -16.02 18.75 -0.97
N PRO A 284 -16.66 19.74 -1.63
CA PRO A 284 -16.90 19.68 -3.07
C PRO A 284 -15.61 19.49 -3.88
N GLN A 285 -15.63 18.57 -4.83
CA GLN A 285 -14.44 18.21 -5.61
C GLN A 285 -13.90 19.37 -6.46
N SER A 286 -14.77 20.29 -6.88
CA SER A 286 -14.40 21.51 -7.62
C SER A 286 -13.47 22.44 -6.85
N LEU A 287 -13.41 22.31 -5.52
CA LEU A 287 -12.51 23.12 -4.71
C LEU A 287 -11.09 22.56 -4.69
N PHE A 288 -10.83 21.30 -5.06
CA PHE A 288 -9.46 20.76 -5.09
C PHE A 288 -8.80 21.11 -6.42
N SER A 289 -8.04 22.20 -6.43
CA SER A 289 -7.33 22.67 -7.62
C SER A 289 -5.87 22.99 -7.33
N GLU A 290 -5.04 23.02 -8.36
CA GLU A 290 -3.63 23.40 -8.18
C GLU A 290 -3.47 24.83 -7.65
N ARG A 291 -4.47 25.69 -7.81
CA ARG A 291 -4.48 27.09 -7.32
C ARG A 291 -4.58 27.21 -5.81
N ASN A 292 -5.14 26.21 -5.14
CA ASN A 292 -5.37 26.22 -3.70
C ASN A 292 -4.72 25.02 -3.01
N PHE A 293 -3.66 24.50 -3.61
CA PHE A 293 -2.87 23.40 -3.07
C PHE A 293 -2.43 23.65 -1.63
N PHE A 294 -1.83 24.81 -1.33
CA PHE A 294 -1.34 25.11 0.02
C PHE A 294 -2.46 25.25 1.06
N TYR A 295 -3.63 25.75 0.65
CA TYR A 295 -4.81 25.77 1.52
C TYR A 295 -5.19 24.35 1.95
N TRP A 296 -5.32 23.43 0.99
CA TRP A 296 -5.72 22.06 1.30
C TRP A 296 -4.64 21.26 2.03
N LEU A 297 -3.36 21.54 1.74
CA LEU A 297 -2.25 21.02 2.52
C LEU A 297 -2.35 21.45 3.99
N ARG A 298 -2.65 22.73 4.24
CA ARG A 298 -2.85 23.27 5.59
C ARG A 298 -4.02 22.60 6.30
N GLU A 299 -5.14 22.35 5.62
CA GLU A 299 -6.27 21.61 6.18
C GLU A 299 -5.91 20.15 6.53
N GLY A 300 -5.12 19.49 5.68
CA GLY A 300 -4.59 18.15 5.95
C GLY A 300 -3.64 18.13 7.16
N LEU A 301 -2.75 19.13 7.27
CA LEU A 301 -1.89 19.32 8.44
C LEU A 301 -2.68 19.62 9.71
N GLY A 302 -3.76 20.41 9.62
CA GLY A 302 -4.68 20.67 10.72
C GLY A 302 -5.31 19.37 11.24
N THR A 303 -5.79 18.53 10.32
CA THR A 303 -6.34 17.20 10.68
C THR A 303 -5.29 16.31 11.33
N LEU A 304 -4.07 16.28 10.78
CA LEU A 304 -2.95 15.52 11.35
C LEU A 304 -2.60 16.01 12.77
N LYS A 305 -2.55 17.33 12.96
CA LYS A 305 -2.30 17.96 14.26
C LYS A 305 -3.35 17.52 15.29
N ILE A 306 -4.62 17.58 14.94
CA ILE A 306 -5.72 17.15 15.81
C ILE A 306 -5.57 15.66 16.14
N ALA A 307 -5.34 14.82 15.13
CA ALA A 307 -5.17 13.38 15.33
C ALA A 307 -4.00 13.03 16.26
N ILE A 308 -2.88 13.74 16.15
CA ILE A 308 -1.72 13.62 17.05
C ILE A 308 -2.11 14.09 18.46
N ALA A 309 -2.72 15.27 18.60
CA ALA A 309 -3.09 15.86 19.88
C ALA A 309 -4.14 15.04 20.65
N THR A 310 -5.04 14.35 19.96
CA THR A 310 -6.09 13.52 20.57
C THR A 310 -5.71 12.03 20.60
N LYS A 311 -4.63 11.63 19.92
CA LYS A 311 -4.29 10.22 19.62
C LYS A 311 -5.48 9.47 19.01
N TYR A 312 -6.23 10.15 18.15
CA TYR A 312 -7.45 9.62 17.58
C TYR A 312 -7.60 10.03 16.11
N LEU A 313 -7.72 9.04 15.23
CA LEU A 313 -8.12 9.23 13.83
C LEU A 313 -9.04 8.09 13.42
N LYS A 314 -10.24 8.43 12.93
CA LYS A 314 -11.20 7.44 12.44
C LYS A 314 -10.66 6.74 11.20
N TYR A 315 -10.74 5.42 11.17
CA TYR A 315 -10.56 4.69 9.93
C TYR A 315 -11.70 5.01 8.96
N TYR A 316 -11.38 5.27 7.71
CA TYR A 316 -12.33 5.74 6.70
C TYR A 316 -13.43 4.70 6.38
N MET A 317 -13.07 3.41 6.30
CA MET A 317 -14.05 2.35 6.04
C MET A 317 -14.84 1.95 7.29
N ILE A 318 -14.22 2.02 8.48
CA ILE A 318 -14.84 1.65 9.76
C ILE A 318 -14.61 2.79 10.76
N PRO A 319 -15.48 3.82 10.79
CA PRO A 319 -15.27 5.03 11.60
C PRO A 319 -15.09 4.78 13.09
N GLU A 320 -15.62 3.66 13.61
CA GLU A 320 -15.50 3.22 14.99
C GLU A 320 -14.08 2.75 15.34
N ARG A 321 -13.26 2.39 14.35
CA ARG A 321 -11.88 1.94 14.54
C ARG A 321 -10.91 3.13 14.58
N ASN A 322 -10.17 3.29 15.67
CA ASN A 322 -9.14 4.31 15.82
C ASN A 322 -7.79 3.85 15.24
N LEU A 323 -7.25 4.60 14.28
CA LEU A 323 -5.95 4.32 13.64
C LEU A 323 -4.74 4.75 14.46
N MET A 324 -4.94 5.63 15.44
CA MET A 324 -3.88 6.15 16.31
C MET A 324 -3.81 5.38 17.65
N GLU A 325 -4.69 4.41 17.84
CA GLU A 325 -4.68 3.55 19.02
C GLU A 325 -3.48 2.59 18.97
N GLY A 326 -2.81 2.39 20.11
CA GLY A 326 -1.63 1.53 20.19
C GLY A 326 -0.39 2.02 19.42
N CYS A 327 -0.42 3.23 18.82
CA CYS A 327 0.65 3.76 17.95
C CYS A 327 1.98 4.04 18.67
N GLY A 328 2.00 4.03 20.01
CA GLY A 328 3.21 4.26 20.80
C GLY A 328 3.63 5.73 20.94
N LEU A 329 2.79 6.67 20.49
CA LEU A 329 3.08 8.10 20.59
C LEU A 329 3.14 8.58 22.05
N ARG A 330 4.33 8.98 22.50
CA ARG A 330 4.58 9.53 23.84
C ARG A 330 4.11 10.98 23.97
N HIS A 331 3.78 11.41 25.19
CA HIS A 331 3.24 12.76 25.46
C HIS A 331 4.21 13.89 25.06
N ASN A 332 5.51 13.73 25.28
CA ASN A 332 6.52 14.70 24.87
C ASN A 332 6.61 14.83 23.33
N GLN A 333 6.57 13.70 22.62
CA GLN A 333 6.57 13.65 21.15
C GLN A 333 5.32 14.29 20.57
N GLN A 334 4.16 13.98 21.17
CA GLN A 334 2.87 14.55 20.83
C GLN A 334 2.86 16.08 20.91
N SER A 335 3.32 16.64 22.05
CA SER A 335 3.40 18.09 22.26
C SER A 335 4.36 18.75 21.26
N LYS A 336 5.54 18.15 21.06
CA LYS A 336 6.55 18.62 20.10
C LYS A 336 6.00 18.65 18.68
N TRP A 337 5.44 17.55 18.19
CA TRP A 337 4.91 17.47 16.82
C TRP A 337 3.72 18.41 16.59
N THR A 338 2.85 18.55 17.58
CA THR A 338 1.73 19.52 17.52
C THR A 338 2.25 20.95 17.36
N SER A 339 3.32 21.31 18.07
CA SER A 339 3.98 22.62 17.94
C SER A 339 4.61 22.80 16.56
N VAL A 340 5.38 21.80 16.09
CA VAL A 340 6.04 21.85 14.78
C VAL A 340 5.03 21.96 13.63
N ILE A 341 3.91 21.23 13.70
CA ILE A 341 2.84 21.36 12.69
C ILE A 341 2.21 22.76 12.73
N THR A 342 2.03 23.32 13.92
CA THR A 342 1.49 24.69 14.06
C THR A 342 2.43 25.72 13.43
N GLU A 343 3.73 25.60 13.65
CA GLU A 343 4.75 26.44 13.02
C GLU A 343 4.70 26.31 11.50
N MET A 344 4.70 25.09 10.97
CA MET A 344 4.61 24.82 9.53
C MET A 344 3.36 25.41 8.87
N MET A 345 2.21 25.34 9.54
CA MET A 345 0.96 25.95 9.06
C MET A 345 1.04 27.48 8.98
N ASN A 346 1.90 28.11 9.80
CA ASN A 346 2.12 29.56 9.80
C ASN A 346 3.19 29.99 8.78
N GLU A 347 4.09 29.09 8.35
CA GLU A 347 5.14 29.38 7.36
C GLU A 347 4.64 29.46 5.92
N GLY A 348 3.45 28.92 5.63
CA GLY A 348 2.89 28.89 4.27
C GLY A 348 3.81 28.12 3.29
N PRO A 349 4.04 28.61 2.07
CA PRO A 349 4.84 27.92 1.06
C PRO A 349 6.28 27.63 1.47
N ARG A 350 6.85 28.38 2.41
CA ARG A 350 8.24 28.19 2.87
C ARG A 350 8.49 26.80 3.45
N ILE A 351 7.43 26.09 3.87
CA ILE A 351 7.49 24.70 4.33
C ILE A 351 8.21 23.78 3.33
N ILE A 352 8.11 24.05 2.02
CA ILE A 352 8.71 23.19 0.98
C ILE A 352 10.24 23.16 1.07
N LEU A 353 10.86 24.21 1.62
CA LEU A 353 12.31 24.29 1.82
C LEU A 353 12.79 23.37 2.94
N ARG A 354 11.89 22.91 3.82
CA ARG A 354 12.18 21.89 4.85
C ARG A 354 12.21 20.47 4.26
N LEU A 355 11.69 20.28 3.04
CA LEU A 355 11.53 18.96 2.41
C LEU A 355 12.73 18.66 1.51
N HIS A 356 13.43 17.57 1.79
CA HIS A 356 14.74 17.30 1.17
C HIS A 356 14.64 17.13 -0.35
N LYS A 357 13.68 16.33 -0.81
CA LYS A 357 13.44 16.08 -2.23
C LYS A 357 13.03 17.34 -2.98
N ILE A 358 12.16 18.16 -2.40
CA ILE A 358 11.67 19.39 -3.03
C ILE A 358 12.77 20.45 -3.05
N ARG A 359 13.46 20.67 -1.93
CA ARG A 359 14.57 21.62 -1.83
C ARG A 359 15.66 21.34 -2.86
N LYS A 360 16.07 20.08 -3.03
CA LYS A 360 17.04 19.68 -4.07
C LYS A 360 16.56 20.05 -5.47
N ALA A 361 15.27 19.85 -5.76
CA ALA A 361 14.70 20.13 -7.06
C ALA A 361 14.58 21.63 -7.35
N VAL A 362 14.18 22.43 -6.36
CA VAL A 362 14.09 23.90 -6.48
C VAL A 362 15.44 24.54 -6.76
N ILE A 363 16.51 24.09 -6.09
CA ILE A 363 17.87 24.64 -6.26
C ILE A 363 18.43 24.37 -7.68
N ALA A 364 17.90 23.38 -8.40
CA ALA A 364 18.44 22.92 -9.68
C ALA A 364 17.77 23.51 -10.95
N PHE A 365 16.94 24.58 -10.86
CA PHE A 365 16.17 25.13 -12.01
C PHE A 365 16.99 25.97 -13.01
N PRO A 366 16.63 26.01 -14.34
CA PRO A 366 15.37 25.53 -14.94
C PRO A 366 15.41 24.34 -15.93
N GLU A 367 16.21 24.35 -17.00
CA GLU A 367 16.03 23.37 -18.10
C GLU A 367 16.56 21.94 -17.82
N PRO A 368 17.71 21.74 -17.15
CA PRO A 368 18.26 20.40 -16.98
C PRO A 368 17.34 19.48 -16.17
N LEU A 369 16.62 20.01 -15.17
CA LEU A 369 15.78 19.17 -14.31
C LEU A 369 14.59 18.54 -15.05
N MET A 370 13.99 19.26 -16.01
CA MET A 370 12.93 18.71 -16.85
C MET A 370 13.44 17.55 -17.71
N TRP A 371 14.64 17.71 -18.29
CA TRP A 371 15.30 16.67 -19.07
C TRP A 371 15.70 15.47 -18.21
N TYR A 372 16.36 15.69 -17.06
CA TYR A 372 16.73 14.63 -16.12
C TYR A 372 15.51 13.89 -15.57
N SER A 373 14.44 14.61 -15.25
CA SER A 373 13.15 14.03 -14.83
C SER A 373 12.61 13.08 -15.89
N LYS A 374 12.58 13.52 -17.16
CA LYS A 374 12.09 12.71 -18.28
C LYS A 374 12.93 11.45 -18.45
N MET A 375 14.26 11.58 -18.46
CA MET A 375 15.19 10.45 -18.59
C MET A 375 15.08 9.47 -17.42
N ARG A 376 15.04 9.96 -16.18
CA ARG A 376 14.85 9.13 -14.99
C ARG A 376 13.54 8.34 -15.07
N THR A 377 12.48 8.99 -15.52
CA THR A 377 11.16 8.37 -15.64
C THR A 377 11.14 7.31 -16.75
N GLU A 378 11.73 7.60 -17.91
CA GLU A 378 11.85 6.64 -19.01
C GLU A 378 12.66 5.41 -18.60
N LEU A 379 13.77 5.63 -17.90
CA LEU A 379 14.62 4.57 -17.36
C LEU A 379 13.87 3.70 -16.35
N GLU A 380 13.13 4.31 -15.42
CA GLU A 380 12.29 3.57 -14.47
C GLU A 380 11.25 2.70 -15.19
N MET A 381 10.59 3.25 -16.21
CA MET A 381 9.58 2.52 -16.97
C MET A 381 10.18 1.33 -17.73
N LEU A 382 11.33 1.52 -18.37
CA LEU A 382 12.04 0.44 -19.06
C LEU A 382 12.46 -0.67 -18.07
N MET A 383 12.89 -0.29 -16.86
CA MET A 383 13.21 -1.28 -15.83
C MET A 383 11.98 -2.06 -15.38
N LEU A 384 10.85 -1.38 -15.13
CA LEU A 384 9.61 -2.06 -14.76
C LEU A 384 9.18 -3.06 -15.85
N GLU A 385 9.32 -2.65 -17.12
CA GLU A 385 9.05 -3.53 -18.26
C GLU A 385 10.02 -4.70 -18.35
N CYS A 386 11.33 -4.49 -18.10
CA CYS A 386 12.32 -5.57 -18.04
C CYS A 386 11.89 -6.65 -17.05
N VAL A 387 11.54 -6.25 -15.81
CA VAL A 387 11.17 -7.17 -14.73
C VAL A 387 9.91 -7.95 -15.09
N VAL A 388 8.87 -7.28 -15.62
CA VAL A 388 7.63 -7.92 -16.06
C VAL A 388 7.90 -8.94 -17.18
N ARG A 389 8.72 -8.59 -18.18
CA ARG A 389 9.06 -9.49 -19.29
C ARG A 389 9.90 -10.69 -18.85
N GLN A 390 10.84 -10.51 -17.93
CA GLN A 390 11.63 -11.63 -17.39
C GLN A 390 10.75 -12.66 -16.70
N ILE A 391 9.77 -12.20 -15.91
CA ILE A 391 8.82 -13.08 -15.25
C ILE A 391 7.99 -13.88 -16.26
N LEU A 392 7.54 -13.25 -17.35
CA LEU A 392 6.81 -13.94 -18.43
C LEU A 392 7.63 -15.08 -19.03
N LEU A 393 8.91 -14.85 -19.37
CA LEU A 393 9.80 -15.87 -19.91
C LEU A 393 10.01 -17.05 -18.95
N LEU A 394 10.05 -16.79 -17.65
CA LEU A 394 10.15 -17.85 -16.64
C LEU A 394 8.87 -18.69 -16.55
N SER A 395 7.71 -18.08 -16.77
CA SER A 395 6.41 -18.77 -16.76
C SER A 395 6.21 -19.71 -17.96
N GLU A 396 6.81 -19.39 -19.11
CA GLU A 396 6.69 -20.21 -20.34
C GLU A 396 7.54 -21.49 -20.31
N ASN A 397 8.56 -21.55 -19.45
CA ASN A 397 9.53 -22.66 -19.40
C ASN A 397 9.14 -23.82 -18.46
N ASP A 398 7.86 -23.94 -18.07
CA ASP A 398 7.29 -25.06 -17.28
C ASP A 398 8.16 -25.53 -16.10
N VAL A 399 8.75 -24.56 -15.39
CA VAL A 399 9.56 -24.87 -14.21
C VAL A 399 8.62 -25.27 -13.08
N VAL A 400 8.55 -26.57 -12.75
CA VAL A 400 7.83 -27.06 -11.57
C VAL A 400 8.53 -26.54 -10.31
N ILE A 401 7.92 -25.57 -9.63
CA ILE A 401 8.48 -24.93 -8.45
C ILE A 401 7.95 -25.66 -7.20
N ASP A 402 8.86 -26.27 -6.44
CA ASP A 402 8.56 -27.00 -5.20
C ASP A 402 7.85 -26.09 -4.18
N ARG A 403 6.68 -26.52 -3.69
CA ARG A 403 5.83 -25.81 -2.73
C ARG A 403 6.56 -25.44 -1.43
N LYS A 404 7.54 -26.23 -0.98
CA LYS A 404 8.26 -25.99 0.30
C LYS A 404 9.33 -24.90 0.23
N ASN A 405 9.82 -24.56 -0.96
CA ASN A 405 10.84 -23.53 -1.19
C ASN A 405 10.46 -22.55 -2.32
N MET A 406 9.16 -22.46 -2.61
CA MET A 406 8.60 -21.85 -3.81
C MET A 406 9.00 -20.38 -3.97
N VAL A 407 8.96 -19.64 -2.86
CA VAL A 407 9.37 -18.22 -2.78
C VAL A 407 10.88 -18.07 -3.03
N SER A 408 11.70 -18.97 -2.49
CA SER A 408 13.17 -18.91 -2.65
C SER A 408 13.62 -19.24 -4.08
N VAL A 409 12.98 -20.21 -4.74
CA VAL A 409 13.31 -20.65 -6.10
C VAL A 409 12.78 -19.67 -7.14
N LEU A 410 11.59 -19.10 -6.92
CA LEU A 410 11.05 -18.01 -7.74
C LEU A 410 11.96 -16.80 -7.72
N LEU A 411 12.42 -16.42 -6.53
CA LEU A 411 13.23 -15.25 -6.36
C LEU A 411 14.69 -15.49 -6.80
N SER A 412 15.22 -16.73 -6.73
CA SER A 412 16.53 -17.04 -7.33
C SER A 412 16.51 -17.08 -8.86
N LYS A 413 15.35 -17.34 -9.50
CA LYS A 413 15.22 -17.43 -10.97
C LYS A 413 14.74 -16.13 -11.63
N CYS A 414 13.96 -15.30 -10.93
CA CYS A 414 13.67 -13.91 -11.36
C CYS A 414 14.90 -12.99 -11.33
N LEU A 415 15.98 -13.42 -10.67
CA LEU A 415 17.25 -12.71 -10.52
C LEU A 415 18.33 -13.25 -11.46
N VAL A 416 18.06 -13.35 -12.76
CA VAL A 416 19.17 -13.70 -13.64
C VAL A 416 20.13 -12.53 -13.78
N GLU A 417 21.42 -12.85 -13.78
CA GLU A 417 22.54 -11.96 -14.10
C GLU A 417 22.26 -11.16 -15.39
N PRO A 418 22.84 -9.95 -15.54
CA PRO A 418 22.63 -9.03 -16.67
C PRO A 418 22.69 -9.69 -18.06
N ASP A 419 23.38 -10.83 -18.17
CA ASP A 419 23.61 -11.58 -19.39
C ASP A 419 22.38 -12.36 -19.91
N SER A 420 21.26 -12.43 -19.17
CA SER A 420 20.00 -13.03 -19.66
C SER A 420 18.86 -12.02 -19.86
N ILE A 421 19.13 -10.72 -19.73
CA ILE A 421 18.15 -9.68 -20.07
C ILE A 421 17.99 -9.70 -21.60
N ASN A 422 16.77 -9.51 -22.11
CA ASN A 422 16.55 -9.27 -23.54
C ASN A 422 17.50 -8.14 -23.99
N GLY A 423 18.50 -8.49 -24.80
CA GLY A 423 19.66 -7.65 -25.09
C GLY A 423 19.29 -6.28 -25.65
N GLU A 424 18.14 -6.17 -26.32
CA GLU A 424 17.65 -4.91 -26.88
C GLU A 424 17.15 -3.92 -25.80
N LEU A 425 16.37 -4.40 -24.83
CA LEU A 425 15.83 -3.55 -23.76
C LEU A 425 16.95 -3.11 -22.81
N TRP A 426 17.89 -4.03 -22.52
CA TRP A 426 19.08 -3.71 -21.75
C TRP A 426 20.02 -2.74 -22.47
N ALA A 427 20.21 -2.90 -23.80
CA ALA A 427 20.97 -1.96 -24.59
C ALA A 427 20.37 -0.54 -24.53
N ARG A 428 19.04 -0.41 -24.57
CA ARG A 428 18.35 0.88 -24.41
C ARG A 428 18.53 1.49 -23.02
N VAL A 429 18.45 0.68 -21.96
CA VAL A 429 18.75 1.10 -20.59
C VAL A 429 20.19 1.62 -20.50
N MET A 430 21.15 0.85 -21.03
CA MET A 430 22.57 1.23 -21.02
C MET A 430 22.84 2.47 -21.86
N GLU A 431 22.12 2.70 -22.95
CA GLU A 431 22.26 3.89 -23.77
C GLU A 431 21.77 5.17 -23.07
N ILE A 432 20.64 5.08 -22.36
CA ILE A 432 20.16 6.21 -21.53
C ILE A 432 21.15 6.48 -20.40
N VAL A 433 21.68 5.44 -19.74
CA VAL A 433 22.70 5.60 -18.69
C VAL A 433 23.98 6.24 -19.22
N ARG A 434 24.47 5.82 -20.39
CA ARG A 434 25.63 6.44 -21.06
C ARG A 434 25.36 7.90 -21.39
N THR A 435 24.17 8.21 -21.93
CA THR A 435 23.76 9.57 -22.24
C THR A 435 23.75 10.45 -20.99
N ILE A 436 23.25 9.93 -19.85
CA ILE A 436 23.28 10.64 -18.57
C ILE A 436 24.73 10.87 -18.11
N ALA A 437 25.59 9.84 -18.17
CA ALA A 437 26.99 9.93 -17.74
C ALA A 437 27.81 10.93 -18.58
N LEU A 438 27.60 10.95 -19.90
CA LEU A 438 28.22 11.90 -20.83
C LEU A 438 27.80 13.34 -20.52
N ASN A 439 26.51 13.58 -20.28
CA ASN A 439 26.00 14.92 -19.94
C ASN A 439 26.44 15.41 -18.55
N LEU A 440 26.78 14.50 -17.64
CA LEU A 440 27.32 14.82 -16.31
C LEU A 440 28.85 14.98 -16.29
N ASN A 441 29.52 14.85 -17.44
CA ASN A 441 30.98 14.96 -17.60
C ASN A 441 31.78 14.01 -16.67
N VAL A 442 31.22 12.83 -16.39
CA VAL A 442 31.85 11.81 -15.53
C VAL A 442 32.73 10.92 -16.41
N SER A 443 33.98 11.31 -16.57
CA SER A 443 34.87 10.83 -17.64
C SER A 443 35.48 9.42 -17.47
N ASN A 444 34.99 8.59 -16.55
CA ASN A 444 35.34 7.17 -16.47
C ASN A 444 34.38 6.51 -15.49
N VAL A 445 33.59 5.55 -15.94
CA VAL A 445 32.63 4.89 -15.05
C VAL A 445 32.92 3.40 -14.89
N ASP A 446 33.41 3.08 -13.70
CA ASP A 446 33.29 1.78 -13.07
C ASP A 446 31.80 1.48 -12.86
N LEU A 447 31.30 0.33 -13.29
CA LEU A 447 29.88 -0.07 -13.21
C LEU A 447 29.32 0.02 -11.77
N CYS A 448 30.20 -0.09 -10.77
CA CYS A 448 29.88 0.11 -9.35
C CYS A 448 29.53 1.58 -9.02
N MET A 449 30.12 2.55 -9.72
CA MET A 449 29.84 3.98 -9.55
C MET A 449 28.57 4.41 -10.28
N ILE A 450 28.21 3.78 -11.42
CA ILE A 450 26.87 3.91 -12.04
C ILE A 450 25.80 3.48 -11.04
N SER A 451 25.97 2.34 -10.35
CA SER A 451 25.07 1.87 -9.29
C SER A 451 24.93 2.88 -8.14
N GLN A 452 26.02 3.53 -7.72
CA GLN A 452 25.97 4.55 -6.68
C GLN A 452 25.33 5.87 -7.14
N ILE A 453 25.56 6.28 -8.39
CA ILE A 453 24.87 7.41 -9.03
C ILE A 453 23.38 7.08 -9.18
N PHE A 454 23.04 5.85 -9.52
CA PHE A 454 21.68 5.32 -9.61
C PHE A 454 20.98 5.44 -8.25
N CYS A 455 21.60 4.94 -7.18
CA CYS A 455 21.11 5.08 -5.81
C CYS A 455 20.98 6.55 -5.38
N ARG A 456 21.86 7.45 -5.85
CA ARG A 456 21.79 8.90 -5.53
C ARG A 456 20.75 9.67 -6.36
N MET A 457 20.45 9.24 -7.59
CA MET A 457 19.42 9.82 -8.46
C MET A 457 18.01 9.35 -8.07
N LEU A 458 17.91 8.20 -7.41
CA LEU A 458 16.68 7.62 -6.90
C LEU A 458 16.41 7.94 -5.42
N SER A 459 17.37 8.56 -4.70
CA SER A 459 17.23 9.04 -3.32
C SER A 459 16.95 10.54 -3.24
#